data_AF-A0A4Z1P1R8-F1
#
_entry.id   AF-A0A4Z1P1R8-F1
#
_cell.length_a   1.000
_cell.length_b   1.000
_cell.length_c   1.000
_cell.angle_alpha   90.00
_cell.angle_beta   90.00
_cell.angle_gamma   90.00
#
_symmetry.space_group_name_H-M   'P 1'
#
loop_
_entity.id
_entity.type
_entity.pdbx_description
1 polymer ?
#
loop_
_entity_poly.entity_id
_entity_poly.type
_entity_poly.pdbx_seq_one_letter_code
_entity_poly.pdbx_strand_id
1 'polypeptide(L)'
;MKQHLTAILLSIYTGVLAQSDYDMPQPRAEGGGGSSGGSSSAPAVIVSPGLGLPRPSFDRALFNRIKLTHGVMAAMAFAAFFPLGAIAIRTKPGRFALFAHLGLQILAFAFFAVAVAMGMWMSATLEPFGADFWNEPHAIIGLTVFGLLAVQAILGIIHHLMYRRKGKRQVWSYAHVWNGRILITLGIINGGLGMQLASVSRAGKIAYGVCAGLIWVVWMVIAVISDFKEKPKADEKPVAESEVK
;
A
#
# COMPACT_ATOMS: atom_id res chain seq x y z
N MET A 1 -17.05 11.92 -18.42
CA MET A 1 -16.19 11.77 -17.21
C MET A 1 -16.72 10.73 -16.23
N LYS A 2 -17.98 10.82 -15.77
CA LYS A 2 -18.58 9.84 -14.84
C LYS A 2 -18.52 8.40 -15.36
N GLN A 3 -18.85 8.17 -16.63
CA GLN A 3 -18.87 6.83 -17.26
C GLN A 3 -17.49 6.15 -17.34
N HIS A 4 -16.42 6.91 -17.52
CA HIS A 4 -15.06 6.36 -17.53
C HIS A 4 -14.59 5.96 -16.12
N LEU A 5 -14.99 6.72 -15.10
CA LEU A 5 -14.71 6.38 -13.70
C LEU A 5 -15.45 5.12 -13.27
N THR A 6 -16.72 4.97 -13.66
CA THR A 6 -17.48 3.75 -13.39
C THR A 6 -16.89 2.55 -14.12
N ALA A 7 -16.44 2.70 -15.37
CA ALA A 7 -15.79 1.63 -16.12
C ALA A 7 -14.47 1.18 -15.47
N ILE A 8 -13.67 2.13 -14.96
CA ILE A 8 -12.42 1.82 -14.25
C ILE A 8 -12.73 1.09 -12.94
N LEU A 9 -13.66 1.61 -12.13
CA LEU A 9 -14.07 0.95 -10.88
C LEU A 9 -14.69 -0.43 -11.12
N LEU A 10 -15.46 -0.59 -12.19
CA LEU A 10 -16.05 -1.86 -12.58
C LEU A 10 -15.00 -2.83 -13.11
N SER A 11 -13.97 -2.36 -13.82
CA SER A 11 -12.84 -3.18 -14.27
C SER A 11 -11.94 -3.64 -13.13
N ILE A 12 -11.77 -2.80 -12.10
CA ILE A 12 -11.08 -3.16 -10.86
C ILE A 12 -11.93 -4.19 -10.11
N TYR A 13 -13.24 -3.98 -10.01
CA TYR A 13 -14.16 -4.91 -9.36
C TYR A 13 -14.25 -6.28 -10.07
N THR A 14 -14.36 -6.29 -11.41
CA THR A 14 -14.37 -7.53 -12.20
C THR A 14 -13.01 -8.22 -12.24
N GLY A 15 -11.90 -7.47 -12.26
CA GLY A 15 -10.57 -8.04 -12.09
C GLY A 15 -10.36 -8.70 -10.72
N VAL A 16 -10.94 -8.10 -9.67
CA VAL A 16 -10.93 -8.64 -8.30
C VAL A 16 -11.77 -9.92 -8.17
N LEU A 17 -12.93 -9.99 -8.84
CA LEU A 17 -13.76 -11.21 -8.88
C LEU A 17 -13.19 -12.31 -9.79
N ALA A 18 -12.60 -11.95 -10.94
CA ALA A 18 -11.96 -12.94 -11.81
C ALA A 18 -10.75 -13.64 -11.14
N GLN A 19 -10.21 -13.04 -10.07
CA GLN A 19 -9.12 -13.61 -9.28
C GLN A 19 -9.61 -14.48 -8.11
N SER A 20 -10.90 -14.44 -7.77
CA SER A 20 -11.50 -15.40 -6.83
C SER A 20 -11.77 -16.77 -7.46
N ASP A 21 -11.88 -16.83 -8.78
CA ASP A 21 -12.25 -18.04 -9.54
C ASP A 21 -11.04 -18.82 -10.08
N TYR A 22 -9.81 -18.47 -9.68
CA TYR A 22 -8.63 -19.26 -10.02
C TYR A 22 -8.53 -20.48 -9.10
N ASP A 23 -9.10 -21.59 -9.56
CA ASP A 23 -8.85 -22.92 -9.01
C ASP A 23 -7.35 -23.24 -9.12
N MET A 24 -6.69 -23.30 -7.97
CA MET A 24 -5.32 -23.81 -7.89
C MET A 24 -5.35 -25.34 -8.05
N PRO A 25 -4.35 -25.96 -8.71
CA PRO A 25 -4.29 -27.40 -8.87
C PRO A 25 -4.35 -28.09 -7.50
N GLN A 26 -5.32 -28.98 -7.33
CA GLN A 26 -5.42 -29.86 -6.18
C GLN A 26 -4.12 -30.67 -6.07
N PRO A 27 -3.52 -30.83 -4.86
CA PRO A 27 -2.51 -31.84 -4.67
C PRO A 27 -3.13 -33.18 -5.01
N ARG A 28 -2.49 -33.91 -5.93
CA ARG A 28 -2.94 -35.19 -6.46
C ARG A 28 -3.26 -36.12 -5.29
N ALA A 29 -4.54 -36.34 -5.02
CA ALA A 29 -4.97 -37.42 -4.15
C ALA A 29 -4.54 -38.72 -4.84
N GLU A 30 -3.59 -39.43 -4.25
CA GLU A 30 -3.29 -40.79 -4.66
C GLU A 30 -4.57 -41.61 -4.49
N GLY A 31 -5.16 -41.99 -5.62
CA GLY A 31 -6.34 -42.82 -5.68
C GLY A 31 -6.02 -44.20 -5.11
N GLY A 32 -6.70 -44.56 -4.03
CA GLY A 32 -6.74 -45.93 -3.53
C GLY A 32 -7.39 -46.85 -4.55
N GLY A 33 -6.56 -47.58 -5.30
CA GLY A 33 -6.93 -48.77 -6.05
C GLY A 33 -6.30 -49.98 -5.38
N GLY A 34 -7.12 -50.89 -4.86
CA GLY A 34 -6.63 -52.15 -4.29
C GLY A 34 -6.22 -53.14 -5.38
N SER A 35 -5.06 -53.79 -5.20
CA SER A 35 -4.91 -55.25 -5.35
C SER A 35 -3.54 -55.74 -4.85
N SER A 36 -3.58 -56.71 -3.94
CA SER A 36 -2.68 -57.86 -3.74
C SER A 36 -1.17 -57.78 -3.98
N GLY A 37 -0.41 -58.14 -2.92
CA GLY A 37 0.70 -59.10 -3.01
C GLY A 37 2.13 -58.52 -2.97
N GLY A 38 2.89 -58.88 -1.92
CA GLY A 38 4.36 -58.76 -1.93
C GLY A 38 4.97 -58.35 -0.60
N SER A 39 5.47 -59.33 0.14
CA SER A 39 6.26 -59.17 1.36
C SER A 39 7.67 -58.60 1.08
N SER A 40 8.06 -57.55 1.80
CA SER A 40 9.47 -57.35 2.21
C SER A 40 9.55 -56.32 3.33
N SER A 41 10.15 -56.76 4.43
CA SER A 41 10.29 -56.10 5.72
C SER A 41 11.13 -54.81 5.63
N ALA A 42 10.51 -53.68 5.93
CA ALA A 42 11.20 -52.47 6.42
C ALA A 42 10.65 -52.18 7.83
N PRO A 43 11.46 -51.69 8.78
CA PRO A 43 10.98 -51.46 10.13
C PRO A 43 9.90 -50.38 10.07
N ALA A 44 8.67 -50.77 10.38
CA ALA A 44 7.60 -49.83 10.63
C ALA A 44 8.04 -48.97 11.83
N VAL A 45 8.36 -47.71 11.57
CA VAL A 45 8.34 -46.70 12.62
C VAL A 45 6.90 -46.67 13.09
N ILE A 46 6.63 -47.35 14.21
CA ILE A 46 5.37 -47.28 14.92
C ILE A 46 5.27 -45.85 15.42
N VAL A 47 4.67 -44.97 14.62
CA VAL A 47 4.19 -43.68 15.11
C VAL A 47 2.98 -44.02 15.98
N SER A 48 3.18 -44.01 17.29
CA SER A 48 2.11 -44.19 18.27
C SER A 48 0.92 -43.29 17.92
N PRO A 49 -0.29 -43.85 17.68
CA PRO A 49 -1.50 -43.07 17.50
C PRO A 49 -1.96 -42.62 18.90
N GLY A 50 -1.30 -41.60 19.47
CA GLY A 50 -1.43 -41.38 20.91
C GLY A 50 -1.03 -40.02 21.46
N LEU A 51 -0.92 -38.99 20.62
CA LEU A 51 -0.94 -37.61 21.10
C LEU A 51 -1.83 -36.80 20.15
N GLY A 52 -3.12 -36.72 20.48
CA GLY A 52 -4.13 -35.93 19.77
C GLY A 52 -3.90 -34.43 19.92
N LEU A 53 -2.68 -33.96 19.63
CA LEU A 53 -2.44 -32.53 19.45
C LEU A 53 -3.28 -32.09 18.26
N PRO A 54 -4.16 -31.08 18.41
CA PRO A 54 -4.87 -30.51 17.29
C PRO A 54 -3.85 -30.11 16.23
N ARG A 55 -3.86 -30.78 15.07
CA ARG A 55 -3.11 -30.27 13.92
C ARG A 55 -3.70 -28.90 13.61
N PRO A 56 -2.89 -27.82 13.52
CA PRO A 56 -3.42 -26.50 13.19
C PRO A 56 -4.18 -26.60 11.87
N SER A 57 -5.49 -26.36 11.93
CA SER A 57 -6.35 -26.33 10.74
C SER A 57 -6.15 -24.99 10.05
N PHE A 58 -5.73 -25.03 8.79
CA PHE A 58 -5.54 -23.83 7.98
C PHE A 58 -6.76 -23.59 7.09
N ASP A 59 -7.53 -22.55 7.38
CA ASP A 59 -8.63 -22.13 6.51
C ASP A 59 -8.08 -21.35 5.30
N ARG A 60 -7.89 -22.10 4.21
CA ARG A 60 -7.40 -21.56 2.93
C ARG A 60 -8.36 -20.54 2.31
N ALA A 61 -9.66 -20.72 2.48
CA ALA A 61 -10.65 -19.82 1.88
C ALA A 61 -10.62 -18.45 2.58
N LEU A 62 -10.59 -18.45 3.92
CA LEU A 62 -10.41 -17.24 4.70
C LEU A 62 -9.09 -16.56 4.38
N PHE A 63 -7.99 -17.31 4.34
CA PHE A 63 -6.67 -16.78 4.02
C PHE A 63 -6.65 -16.08 2.65
N ASN A 64 -7.24 -16.69 1.62
CA ASN A 64 -7.30 -16.09 0.29
C ASN A 64 -8.15 -14.80 0.25
N ARG A 65 -9.27 -14.75 0.99
CA ARG A 65 -10.11 -13.55 1.11
C ARG A 65 -9.35 -12.41 1.80
N ILE A 66 -8.62 -12.72 2.88
CA ILE A 66 -7.80 -11.73 3.59
C ILE A 66 -6.64 -11.25 2.71
N LYS A 67 -5.98 -12.14 1.98
CA LYS A 67 -4.91 -11.79 1.01
C LYS A 67 -5.40 -10.83 -0.07
N LEU A 68 -6.57 -11.09 -0.64
CA LEU A 68 -7.20 -10.20 -1.62
C LEU A 68 -7.54 -8.84 -1.00
N THR A 69 -8.18 -8.85 0.18
CA THR A 69 -8.58 -7.63 0.90
C THR A 69 -7.36 -6.78 1.28
N HIS A 70 -6.27 -7.40 1.75
CA HIS A 70 -4.99 -6.75 2.02
C HIS A 70 -4.49 -5.97 0.80
N GLY A 71 -4.43 -6.65 -0.37
CA GLY A 71 -3.98 -6.03 -1.61
C GLY A 71 -4.87 -4.87 -2.07
N VAL A 72 -6.19 -5.03 -2.01
CA VAL A 72 -7.15 -3.97 -2.38
C VAL A 72 -7.04 -2.77 -1.46
N MET A 73 -6.98 -2.98 -0.14
CA MET A 73 -6.87 -1.90 0.85
C MET A 73 -5.56 -1.11 0.68
N ALA A 74 -4.44 -1.81 0.48
CA ALA A 74 -3.15 -1.18 0.22
C ALA A 74 -3.14 -0.41 -1.11
N ALA A 75 -3.72 -0.97 -2.17
CA ALA A 75 -3.84 -0.30 -3.47
C ALA A 75 -4.71 0.97 -3.38
N MET A 76 -5.84 0.93 -2.66
CA MET A 76 -6.66 2.13 -2.44
C MET A 76 -5.90 3.23 -1.69
N ALA A 77 -5.09 2.86 -0.69
CA ALA A 77 -4.27 3.84 0.02
C ALA A 77 -3.25 4.51 -0.92
N PHE A 78 -2.41 3.73 -1.60
CA PHE A 78 -1.25 4.26 -2.35
C PHE A 78 -1.53 4.67 -3.79
N ALA A 79 -2.44 3.98 -4.47
CA ALA A 79 -2.82 4.29 -5.84
C ALA A 79 -4.08 5.16 -5.93
N ALA A 80 -4.65 5.63 -4.81
CA ALA A 80 -5.75 6.60 -4.85
C ALA A 80 -5.64 7.68 -3.77
N PHE A 81 -5.87 7.33 -2.50
CA PHE A 81 -6.11 8.35 -1.45
C PHE A 81 -4.89 9.20 -1.13
N PHE A 82 -3.71 8.61 -0.98
CA PHE A 82 -2.46 9.35 -0.73
C PHE A 82 -2.15 10.35 -1.87
N PRO A 83 -2.08 9.94 -3.15
CA PRO A 83 -1.91 10.86 -4.28
C PRO A 83 -2.98 11.94 -4.36
N LEU A 84 -4.27 11.57 -4.22
CA LEU A 84 -5.38 12.51 -4.30
C LEU A 84 -5.30 13.60 -3.22
N GLY A 85 -5.01 13.21 -1.98
CA GLY A 85 -4.82 14.17 -0.89
C GLY A 85 -3.62 15.09 -1.14
N ALA A 86 -2.54 14.57 -1.73
CA ALA A 86 -1.37 15.37 -2.09
C ALA A 86 -1.62 16.33 -3.27
N ILE A 87 -2.47 15.97 -4.23
CA ILE A 87 -2.93 16.85 -5.32
C ILE A 87 -3.86 17.94 -4.79
N ALA A 88 -4.77 17.60 -3.87
CA ALA A 88 -5.77 18.52 -3.34
C ALA A 88 -5.15 19.79 -2.74
N ILE A 89 -4.10 19.65 -1.93
CA ILE A 89 -3.42 20.79 -1.29
C ILE A 89 -2.62 21.67 -2.27
N ARG A 90 -2.28 21.14 -3.46
CA ARG A 90 -1.41 21.80 -4.46
C ARG A 90 -2.17 22.49 -5.58
N THR A 91 -3.44 22.15 -5.78
CA THR A 91 -4.23 22.64 -6.90
C THR A 91 -5.09 23.84 -6.55
N LYS A 92 -5.53 23.97 -5.28
CA LYS A 92 -6.32 25.10 -4.80
C LYS A 92 -5.82 25.60 -3.46
N PRO A 93 -5.59 26.91 -3.27
CA PRO A 93 -5.33 27.46 -1.95
C PRO A 93 -6.61 27.48 -1.10
N GLY A 94 -6.46 27.38 0.22
CA GLY A 94 -7.55 27.64 1.17
C GLY A 94 -7.84 26.49 2.14
N ARG A 95 -8.76 26.75 3.08
CA ARG A 95 -9.11 25.82 4.17
C ARG A 95 -9.70 24.50 3.66
N PHE A 96 -10.49 24.56 2.59
CA PHE A 96 -11.06 23.36 1.98
C PHE A 96 -9.98 22.38 1.50
N ALA A 97 -8.94 22.88 0.82
CA ALA A 97 -7.85 22.04 0.34
C ALA A 97 -7.04 21.41 1.48
N LEU A 98 -6.87 22.13 2.60
CA LEU A 98 -6.26 21.59 3.82
C LEU A 98 -7.11 20.47 4.43
N PHE A 99 -8.42 20.67 4.57
CA PHE A 99 -9.32 19.63 5.10
C PHE A 99 -9.40 18.41 4.18
N ALA A 100 -9.47 18.62 2.85
CA ALA A 100 -9.45 17.54 1.88
C ALA A 100 -8.14 16.75 1.95
N HIS A 101 -6.99 17.44 2.06
CA HIS A 101 -5.70 16.82 2.27
C HIS A 101 -5.71 15.98 3.54
N LEU A 102 -5.98 16.59 4.70
CA LEU A 102 -5.98 15.90 5.99
C LEU A 102 -6.93 14.71 6.03
N GLY A 103 -8.17 14.89 5.55
CA GLY A 103 -9.18 13.83 5.50
C GLY A 103 -8.75 12.65 4.63
N LEU A 104 -8.21 12.92 3.43
CA LEU A 104 -7.69 11.86 2.56
C LEU A 104 -6.43 11.20 3.13
N GLN A 105 -5.54 11.94 3.80
CA GLN A 105 -4.36 11.36 4.46
C GLN A 105 -4.76 10.42 5.61
N ILE A 106 -5.72 10.81 6.46
CA ILE A 106 -6.22 9.99 7.56
C ILE A 106 -6.90 8.73 7.00
N LEU A 107 -7.76 8.88 5.99
CA LEU A 107 -8.43 7.76 5.34
C LEU A 107 -7.43 6.78 4.72
N ALA A 108 -6.44 7.29 3.97
CA ALA A 108 -5.39 6.48 3.36
C ALA A 108 -4.58 5.71 4.42
N PHE A 109 -4.20 6.39 5.50
CA PHE A 109 -3.45 5.78 6.60
C PHE A 109 -4.28 4.69 7.29
N ALA A 110 -5.58 4.90 7.52
CA ALA A 110 -6.46 3.88 8.10
C ALA A 110 -6.56 2.64 7.21
N PHE A 111 -6.75 2.84 5.89
CA PHE A 111 -6.78 1.74 4.93
C PHE A 111 -5.46 0.95 4.93
N PHE A 112 -4.34 1.65 4.93
CA PHE A 112 -3.04 1.00 4.94
C PHE A 112 -2.73 0.31 6.28
N ALA A 113 -3.15 0.87 7.42
CA ALA A 113 -3.03 0.24 8.72
C ALA A 113 -3.78 -1.09 8.78
N VAL A 114 -5.01 -1.14 8.26
CA VAL A 114 -5.78 -2.39 8.14
C VAL A 114 -5.08 -3.39 7.22
N ALA A 115 -4.55 -2.92 6.08
CA ALA A 115 -3.77 -3.79 5.19
C ALA A 115 -2.53 -4.36 5.90
N VAL A 116 -1.75 -3.54 6.60
CA VAL A 116 -0.57 -3.99 7.37
C VAL A 116 -0.97 -5.01 8.42
N ALA A 117 -2.04 -4.77 9.18
CA ALA A 117 -2.55 -5.72 10.17
C ALA A 117 -2.92 -7.08 9.53
N MET A 118 -3.58 -7.06 8.37
CA MET A 118 -3.87 -8.28 7.60
C MET A 118 -2.59 -8.98 7.12
N GLY A 119 -1.56 -8.24 6.70
CA GLY A 119 -0.27 -8.78 6.28
C GLY A 119 0.49 -9.46 7.43
N MET A 120 0.50 -8.82 8.61
CA MET A 120 1.04 -9.40 9.84
C MET A 120 0.29 -10.67 10.25
N TRP A 121 -1.04 -10.64 10.17
CA TRP A 121 -1.87 -11.81 10.45
C TRP A 121 -1.55 -12.97 9.48
N MET A 122 -1.41 -12.69 8.17
CA MET A 122 -1.04 -13.72 7.20
C MET A 122 0.33 -14.33 7.47
N SER A 123 1.31 -13.49 7.86
CA SER A 123 2.67 -13.92 8.20
C SER A 123 2.66 -14.85 9.42
N ALA A 124 2.01 -14.42 10.51
CA ALA A 124 1.86 -15.22 11.73
C ALA A 124 1.04 -16.52 11.51
N THR A 125 0.08 -16.51 10.59
CA THR A 125 -0.75 -17.70 10.29
C THR A 125 0.04 -18.78 9.56
N LEU A 126 0.99 -18.40 8.69
CA LEU A 126 1.77 -19.35 7.90
C LEU A 126 3.12 -19.73 8.52
N GLU A 127 3.58 -18.99 9.54
CA GLU A 127 4.81 -19.26 10.27
C GLU A 127 4.88 -20.69 10.88
N PRO A 128 3.83 -21.24 11.52
CA PRO A 128 3.85 -22.63 11.99
C PRO A 128 3.97 -23.69 10.88
N PHE A 129 3.71 -23.30 9.63
CA PHE A 129 3.84 -24.16 8.46
C PHE A 129 5.19 -23.97 7.74
N GLY A 130 6.14 -23.23 8.35
CA GLY A 130 7.49 -23.03 7.84
C GLY A 130 7.62 -21.91 6.81
N ALA A 131 6.59 -21.08 6.62
CA ALA A 131 6.68 -19.91 5.74
C ALA A 131 7.23 -18.70 6.49
N ASP A 132 8.23 -18.04 5.91
CA ASP A 132 8.89 -16.87 6.49
C ASP A 132 8.62 -15.61 5.66
N PHE A 133 7.40 -15.07 5.80
CA PHE A 133 7.02 -13.82 5.12
C PHE A 133 7.64 -12.58 5.77
N TRP A 134 8.20 -12.69 6.97
CA TRP A 134 8.80 -11.55 7.67
C TRP A 134 10.08 -11.07 6.98
N ASN A 135 10.81 -11.97 6.33
CA ASN A 135 12.02 -11.67 5.57
C ASN A 135 11.78 -11.33 4.09
N GLU A 136 10.53 -11.30 3.64
CA GLU A 136 10.20 -10.91 2.28
C GLU A 136 10.39 -9.39 2.08
N PRO A 137 11.03 -8.94 0.97
CA PRO A 137 11.21 -7.53 0.68
C PRO A 137 9.90 -6.72 0.73
N HIS A 138 8.80 -7.33 0.31
CA HIS A 138 7.47 -6.74 0.36
C HIS A 138 7.03 -6.37 1.79
N ALA A 139 7.27 -7.27 2.76
CA ALA A 139 6.91 -7.07 4.15
C ALA A 139 7.81 -6.02 4.82
N ILE A 140 9.13 -6.11 4.61
CA ILE A 140 10.11 -5.17 5.18
C ILE A 140 9.84 -3.75 4.68
N ILE A 141 9.68 -3.56 3.37
CA ILE A 141 9.37 -2.25 2.79
C ILE A 141 8.01 -1.76 3.27
N GLY A 142 6.99 -2.62 3.29
CA GLY A 142 5.64 -2.28 3.75
C GLY A 142 5.61 -1.75 5.18
N LEU A 143 6.24 -2.45 6.12
CA LEU A 143 6.34 -2.05 7.52
C LEU A 143 7.17 -0.78 7.70
N THR A 144 8.27 -0.65 6.97
CA THR A 144 9.11 0.57 6.98
C THR A 144 8.31 1.78 6.51
N VAL A 145 7.59 1.66 5.39
CA VAL A 145 6.73 2.72 4.86
C VAL A 145 5.62 3.06 5.86
N PHE A 146 5.02 2.06 6.51
CA PHE A 146 3.99 2.30 7.52
C PHE A 146 4.51 3.11 8.71
N GLY A 147 5.66 2.75 9.28
CA GLY A 147 6.29 3.50 10.37
C GLY A 147 6.65 4.93 9.96
N LEU A 148 7.23 5.11 8.77
CA LEU A 148 7.59 6.43 8.25
C LEU A 148 6.36 7.29 7.89
N LEU A 149 5.22 6.70 7.55
CA LEU A 149 3.97 7.42 7.36
C LEU A 149 3.41 7.97 8.68
N ALA A 150 3.61 7.27 9.81
CA ALA A 150 3.27 7.82 11.12
C ALA A 150 4.14 9.05 11.44
N VAL A 151 5.44 8.97 11.16
CA VAL A 151 6.36 10.12 11.27
C VAL A 151 5.94 11.26 10.33
N GLN A 152 5.54 10.93 9.11
CA GLN A 152 5.05 11.89 8.11
C GLN A 152 3.85 12.70 8.61
N ALA A 153 2.94 12.09 9.38
CA ALA A 153 1.79 12.78 9.99
C ALA A 153 2.23 13.82 11.01
N ILE A 154 3.19 13.47 11.88
CA ILE A 154 3.79 14.40 12.87
C ILE A 154 4.49 15.56 12.13
N LEU A 155 5.31 15.24 11.12
CA LEU A 155 5.96 16.24 10.28
C LEU A 155 4.95 17.17 9.58
N GLY A 156 3.81 16.63 9.13
CA GLY A 156 2.74 17.40 8.51
C GLY A 156 2.11 18.41 9.45
N ILE A 157 1.82 18.00 10.69
CA ILE A 157 1.28 18.90 11.73
C ILE A 157 2.27 20.04 12.01
N ILE A 158 3.54 19.70 12.26
CA ILE A 158 4.61 20.69 12.52
C ILE A 158 4.75 21.64 11.34
N HIS A 159 4.82 21.11 10.11
CA HIS A 159 4.93 21.89 8.89
C HIS A 159 3.78 22.88 8.75
N HIS A 160 2.53 22.42 8.86
CA HIS A 160 1.37 23.28 8.68
C HIS A 160 1.27 24.37 9.76
N LEU A 161 1.59 24.06 11.02
CA LEU A 161 1.62 25.04 12.10
C LEU A 161 2.70 26.11 11.85
N MET A 162 3.90 25.70 11.46
CA MET A 162 5.01 26.63 11.20
C MET A 162 4.77 27.47 9.95
N TYR A 163 4.22 26.90 8.88
CA TYR A 163 3.90 27.62 7.67
C TYR A 163 2.83 28.69 7.92
N ARG A 164 1.80 28.38 8.72
CA ARG A 164 0.78 29.36 9.14
C ARG A 164 1.36 30.50 9.97
N ARG A 165 2.38 30.22 10.81
CA ARG A 165 3.02 31.25 11.66
C ARG A 165 4.01 32.13 10.91
N LYS A 166 4.82 31.54 10.01
CA LYS A 166 5.96 32.22 9.37
C LYS A 166 5.70 32.65 7.93
N GLY A 167 4.62 32.17 7.29
CA GLY A 167 4.26 32.51 5.91
C GLY A 167 5.24 32.02 4.84
N LYS A 168 6.26 31.23 5.21
CA LYS A 168 7.29 30.71 4.30
C LYS A 168 7.66 29.27 4.61
N ARG A 169 8.13 28.53 3.60
CA ARG A 169 8.62 27.14 3.75
C ARG A 169 9.77 27.11 4.76
N GLN A 170 9.79 26.08 5.60
CA GLN A 170 10.82 25.82 6.62
C GLN A 170 11.47 24.46 6.33
N VAL A 171 12.53 24.09 7.06
CA VAL A 171 13.17 22.78 6.91
C VAL A 171 12.15 21.63 6.98
N TRP A 172 11.21 21.72 7.92
CA TRP A 172 10.10 20.76 8.09
C TRP A 172 9.16 20.68 6.88
N SER A 173 9.00 21.76 6.11
CA SER A 173 8.25 21.76 4.86
C SER A 173 8.90 20.83 3.83
N TYR A 174 10.21 20.99 3.64
CA TYR A 174 10.97 20.19 2.69
C TYR A 174 11.02 18.73 3.12
N ALA A 175 11.26 18.48 4.41
CA ALA A 175 11.23 17.13 4.97
C ALA A 175 9.87 16.45 4.73
N HIS A 176 8.76 17.12 5.07
CA HIS A 176 7.41 16.57 4.84
C HIS A 176 7.14 16.34 3.34
N VAL A 177 7.48 17.28 2.46
CA VAL A 177 7.20 17.15 1.01
C VAL A 177 8.02 16.02 0.39
N TRP A 178 9.33 15.97 0.63
CA TRP A 178 10.20 14.93 0.04
C TRP A 178 9.96 13.56 0.64
N ASN A 179 9.77 13.45 1.95
CA ASN A 179 9.44 12.18 2.59
C ASN A 179 8.11 11.64 2.04
N GLY A 180 7.08 12.48 1.93
CA GLY A 180 5.81 12.08 1.31
C GLY A 180 5.97 11.58 -0.13
N ARG A 181 6.86 12.20 -0.92
CA ARG A 181 7.14 11.76 -2.29
C ARG A 181 7.77 10.37 -2.34
N ILE A 182 8.77 10.15 -1.50
CA ILE A 182 9.47 8.87 -1.39
C ILE A 182 8.51 7.78 -0.93
N LEU A 183 7.73 8.03 0.13
CA LEU A 183 6.82 7.04 0.71
C LEU A 183 5.69 6.61 -0.24
N ILE A 184 5.07 7.54 -0.97
CA ILE A 184 4.04 7.19 -1.95
C ILE A 184 4.65 6.35 -3.09
N THR A 185 5.83 6.71 -3.56
CA THR A 185 6.54 5.97 -4.61
C THR A 185 6.91 4.57 -4.15
N LEU A 186 7.50 4.44 -2.96
CA LEU A 186 7.83 3.16 -2.35
C LEU A 186 6.59 2.31 -2.13
N GLY A 187 5.47 2.88 -1.69
CA GLY A 187 4.23 2.12 -1.50
C GLY A 187 3.65 1.56 -2.80
N ILE A 188 3.75 2.30 -3.92
CA ILE A 188 3.35 1.80 -5.25
C ILE A 188 4.28 0.69 -5.73
N ILE A 189 5.60 0.86 -5.59
CA ILE A 189 6.57 -0.21 -5.90
C ILE A 189 6.29 -1.43 -5.04
N ASN A 190 6.02 -1.23 -3.75
CA ASN A 190 5.74 -2.30 -2.81
C ASN A 190 4.46 -3.08 -3.15
N GLY A 191 3.42 -2.41 -3.67
CA GLY A 191 2.23 -3.11 -4.18
C GLY A 191 2.56 -4.01 -5.38
N GLY A 192 3.49 -3.57 -6.25
CA GLY A 192 4.05 -4.40 -7.32
C GLY A 192 4.76 -5.66 -6.79
N LEU A 193 5.60 -5.50 -5.76
CA LEU A 193 6.26 -6.63 -5.08
C LEU A 193 5.24 -7.58 -4.43
N GLY A 194 4.20 -7.04 -3.79
CA GLY A 194 3.13 -7.83 -3.18
C GLY A 194 2.37 -8.69 -4.19
N MET A 195 2.12 -8.18 -5.40
CA MET A 195 1.54 -8.99 -6.48
C MET A 195 2.48 -10.06 -7.02
N GLN A 196 3.80 -9.82 -7.02
CA GLN A 196 4.78 -10.84 -7.38
C GLN A 196 4.76 -11.97 -6.35
N LEU A 197 4.82 -11.63 -5.06
CA LEU A 197 4.77 -12.56 -3.94
C LEU A 197 3.45 -13.36 -3.92
N ALA A 198 2.32 -12.70 -4.19
CA ALA A 198 1.01 -13.35 -4.28
C ALA A 198 0.81 -14.19 -5.55
N SER A 199 1.82 -14.28 -6.43
CA SER A 199 1.75 -15.02 -7.71
C SER A 199 0.55 -14.65 -8.56
N VAL A 200 0.19 -13.36 -8.57
CA VAL A 200 -0.91 -12.82 -9.39
C VAL A 200 -0.63 -13.09 -10.87
N SER A 201 -1.69 -13.30 -11.65
CA SER A 201 -1.62 -13.50 -13.10
C SER A 201 -0.84 -12.37 -13.78
N ARG A 202 -0.19 -12.68 -14.91
CA ARG A 202 0.56 -11.68 -15.69
C ARG A 202 -0.34 -10.48 -16.07
N ALA A 203 -1.58 -10.74 -16.44
CA ALA A 203 -2.56 -9.71 -16.76
C ALA A 203 -2.85 -8.80 -15.56
N GLY A 204 -3.05 -9.36 -14.35
CA GLY A 204 -3.26 -8.57 -13.14
C GLY A 204 -2.06 -7.71 -12.77
N LYS A 205 -0.84 -8.24 -12.93
CA LYS A 205 0.40 -7.48 -12.72
C LYS A 205 0.53 -6.29 -13.67
N ILE A 206 0.21 -6.49 -14.96
CA ILE A 206 0.21 -5.43 -15.97
C ILE A 206 -0.88 -4.39 -15.65
N ALA A 207 -2.10 -4.82 -15.34
CA ALA A 207 -3.21 -3.93 -15.05
C ALA A 207 -2.89 -2.98 -13.88
N TYR A 208 -2.39 -3.52 -12.77
CA TYR A 208 -1.94 -2.69 -11.65
C TYR A 208 -0.78 -1.78 -12.04
N GLY A 209 0.24 -2.30 -12.75
CA GLY A 209 1.40 -1.51 -13.15
C GLY A 209 1.03 -0.30 -13.99
N VAL A 210 0.13 -0.48 -14.96
CA VAL A 210 -0.39 0.62 -15.80
C VAL A 210 -1.21 1.60 -14.97
N CYS A 211 -2.19 1.12 -14.19
CA CYS A 211 -3.06 1.98 -13.40
C CYS A 211 -2.28 2.78 -12.34
N ALA A 212 -1.49 2.11 -11.51
CA ALA A 212 -0.71 2.75 -10.45
C ALA A 212 0.39 3.66 -11.03
N GLY A 213 1.03 3.24 -12.13
CA GLY A 213 2.03 4.04 -12.84
C GLY A 213 1.44 5.33 -13.41
N LEU A 214 0.28 5.28 -14.06
CA LEU A 214 -0.39 6.48 -14.57
C LEU A 214 -0.76 7.45 -13.45
N ILE A 215 -1.30 6.94 -12.34
CA ILE A 215 -1.67 7.77 -11.18
C ILE A 215 -0.42 8.42 -10.57
N TRP A 216 0.67 7.65 -10.44
CA TRP A 216 1.95 8.16 -9.97
C TRP A 216 2.48 9.27 -10.87
N VAL A 217 2.48 9.08 -12.19
CA VAL A 217 2.93 10.09 -13.16
C VAL A 217 2.09 11.36 -13.03
N VAL A 218 0.76 11.25 -13.04
CA VAL A 218 -0.14 12.41 -12.92
C VAL A 218 0.13 13.19 -11.62
N TRP A 219 0.20 12.49 -10.49
CA TRP A 219 0.49 13.11 -9.20
C TRP A 219 1.87 13.75 -9.18
N MET A 220 2.91 13.08 -9.67
CA MET A 220 4.28 13.58 -9.63
C MET A 220 4.46 14.81 -10.52
N VAL A 221 3.85 14.81 -11.71
CA VAL A 221 3.84 15.99 -12.61
C VAL A 221 3.17 17.19 -11.93
N ILE A 222 2.00 17.00 -11.33
CA ILE A 222 1.31 18.08 -10.59
C ILE A 222 2.18 18.56 -9.43
N ALA A 223 2.78 17.63 -8.68
CA ALA A 223 3.63 17.96 -7.54
C ALA A 223 4.84 18.81 -7.94
N VAL A 224 5.49 18.49 -9.06
CA VAL A 224 6.66 19.21 -9.57
C VAL A 224 6.25 20.58 -10.13
N ILE A 225 5.18 20.67 -10.93
CA ILE A 225 4.69 21.95 -11.47
C ILE A 225 4.30 22.91 -10.34
N SER A 226 3.68 22.41 -9.27
CA SER A 226 3.27 23.24 -8.13
C SER A 226 4.45 23.89 -7.40
N ASP A 227 5.61 23.23 -7.34
CA ASP A 227 6.81 23.79 -6.72
C ASP A 227 7.40 24.93 -7.55
N PHE A 228 7.30 24.87 -8.88
CA PHE A 228 7.78 25.95 -9.76
C PHE A 228 6.90 27.20 -9.73
N LYS A 229 5.61 27.07 -9.37
CA LYS A 229 4.68 28.21 -9.26
C LYS A 229 4.87 29.01 -7.98
N GLU A 230 5.39 28.40 -6.91
CA GLU A 230 5.74 29.07 -5.66
C GLU A 230 7.11 29.77 -5.77
N LYS A 231 7.22 30.81 -6.62
CA LYS A 231 8.36 31.74 -6.56
C LYS A 231 8.14 32.77 -5.42
N PRO A 232 9.22 33.26 -4.77
CA PRO A 232 9.11 34.23 -3.69
C PRO A 232 8.44 35.49 -4.23
N LYS A 233 7.47 36.06 -3.50
CA LYS A 233 7.21 37.50 -3.63
C LYS A 233 8.56 38.17 -3.36
N ALA A 234 9.15 38.74 -4.40
CA ALA A 234 10.33 39.58 -4.24
C ALA A 234 9.97 40.64 -3.18
N ASP A 235 10.86 40.77 -2.21
CA ASP A 235 10.85 41.78 -1.17
C ASP A 235 10.71 43.15 -1.85
N GLU A 236 9.49 43.66 -1.94
CA GLU A 236 9.24 45.04 -2.28
C GLU A 236 9.70 45.84 -1.05
N LYS A 237 11.01 46.10 -0.99
CA LYS A 237 11.56 47.10 -0.08
C LYS A 237 11.08 48.46 -0.56
N PRO A 238 10.32 49.23 0.24
CA PRO A 238 10.30 50.66 0.02
C PRO A 238 11.66 51.23 0.42
N VAL A 239 12.51 51.45 -0.58
CA VAL A 239 13.50 52.54 -0.60
C VAL A 239 12.66 53.79 -0.90
N ALA A 240 12.69 54.93 -0.20
CA ALA A 240 13.62 55.49 0.77
C ALA A 240 12.84 56.37 1.77
N GLU A 241 13.28 56.39 3.02
CA GLU A 241 13.16 57.58 3.86
C GLU A 241 14.51 58.32 3.76
N SER A 242 14.55 59.37 2.94
CA SER A 242 15.54 60.44 3.07
C SER A 242 15.09 61.68 2.29
N GLU A 243 14.20 62.46 2.87
CA GLU A 243 14.24 63.92 2.70
C GLU A 243 14.19 64.57 4.07
N VAL A 244 15.39 64.79 4.62
CA VAL A 244 15.67 65.93 5.49
C VAL A 244 15.76 67.15 4.59
N LYS A 245 14.80 68.06 4.71
CA LYS A 245 15.04 69.50 4.62
C LYS A 245 13.94 70.28 5.34
#